data_AF-M4DCB0-F1
#
_entry.id   AF-M4DCB0-F1
#
_cell.length_a   1.000
_cell.length_b   1.000
_cell.length_c   1.000
_cell.angle_alpha   90.00
_cell.angle_beta   90.00
_cell.angle_gamma   90.00
#
_symmetry.space_group_name_H-M   'P 1'
#
loop_
_entity.id
_entity.type
_entity.pdbx_description
1 polymer ?
#
loop_
_entity_poly.entity_id
_entity_poly.type
_entity_poly.pdbx_seq_one_letter_code
_entity_poly.pdbx_strand_id
1 'polypeptide(L)'
;MSSPAGVTVIWDYQYYWIPHGYDLWSLKTSIETALKRCNPDFFIEGKLIAVGTATGDKHEAITMLPDEIELSPMPDYHTRGPDRDLADQAATFLVMEITMKALANRANILVISGNYDVMGAIKEWRRDIFMMLALPESSSPSVYPIANVTWLWSSDDPERAAASMVNGGGPMIPPVQCTPPYYRMS
;
A
#
# COMPACT_ATOMS: atom_id res chain seq x y z
N MET A 1 26.11 0.00 8.54
CA MET A 1 24.72 -0.33 8.93
C MET A 1 23.88 0.84 8.48
N SER A 2 22.95 0.62 7.55
CA SER A 2 21.94 1.63 7.19
C SER A 2 21.03 1.87 8.39
N SER A 3 20.56 3.10 8.56
CA SER A 3 19.58 3.43 9.59
C SER A 3 18.18 2.94 9.17
N PRO A 4 17.32 2.56 10.12
CA PRO A 4 15.92 2.26 9.85
C PRO A 4 15.28 3.39 9.04
N ALA A 5 14.48 3.03 8.05
CA ALA A 5 13.82 3.99 7.16
C ALA A 5 12.30 3.84 7.26
N GLY A 6 11.65 4.89 7.75
CA GLY A 6 10.19 4.95 7.86
C GLY A 6 9.52 4.98 6.48
N VAL A 7 8.36 4.33 6.39
CA VAL A 7 7.51 4.31 5.20
C VAL A 7 6.10 4.74 5.61
N THR A 8 5.61 5.83 5.03
CA THR A 8 4.21 6.23 5.15
C THR A 8 3.35 5.26 4.34
N VAL A 9 2.34 4.65 4.97
CA VAL A 9 1.43 3.70 4.29
C VAL A 9 0.05 4.33 4.14
N ILE A 10 -0.44 4.37 2.90
CA ILE A 10 -1.76 4.91 2.55
C ILE A 10 -2.57 3.79 1.91
N TRP A 11 -3.71 3.47 2.52
CA TRP A 11 -4.64 2.46 2.04
C TRP A 11 -5.95 3.07 1.57
N ASP A 12 -6.15 3.08 0.25
CA ASP A 12 -7.39 3.48 -0.40
C ASP A 12 -8.39 2.32 -0.42
N TYR A 13 -9.08 2.14 0.70
CA TYR A 13 -10.04 1.05 0.87
C TYR A 13 -11.39 1.30 0.17
N GLN A 14 -11.61 2.54 -0.29
CA GLN A 14 -12.71 2.90 -1.17
C GLN A 14 -12.59 2.15 -2.49
N TYR A 15 -11.43 2.27 -3.15
CA TYR A 15 -11.19 1.60 -4.44
C TYR A 15 -10.69 0.17 -4.29
N TYR A 16 -9.95 -0.14 -3.23
CA TYR A 16 -9.39 -1.46 -3.09
C TYR A 16 -9.39 -1.99 -1.66
N TRP A 17 -10.38 -2.85 -1.41
CA TRP A 17 -10.48 -3.62 -0.18
C TRP A 17 -9.43 -4.74 -0.14
N ILE A 18 -9.19 -5.31 1.05
CA ILE A 18 -8.31 -6.48 1.18
C ILE A 18 -8.81 -7.64 0.29
N PRO A 19 -7.89 -8.47 -0.24
CA PRO A 19 -8.25 -9.65 -1.03
C PRO A 19 -9.18 -10.62 -0.29
N HIS A 20 -9.92 -11.43 -1.04
CA HIS A 20 -10.81 -12.44 -0.45
C HIS A 20 -10.01 -13.47 0.37
N GLY A 21 -10.44 -13.73 1.60
CA GLY A 21 -9.79 -14.67 2.52
C GLY A 21 -8.62 -14.08 3.32
N TYR A 22 -8.30 -12.81 3.09
CA TYR A 22 -7.27 -12.07 3.83
C TYR A 22 -7.78 -11.74 5.24
N ASP A 23 -6.99 -12.03 6.26
CA ASP A 23 -7.33 -11.64 7.64
C ASP A 23 -7.00 -10.16 7.88
N LEU A 24 -8.04 -9.34 8.10
CA LEU A 24 -7.90 -7.92 8.37
C LEU A 24 -7.05 -7.63 9.62
N TRP A 25 -7.06 -8.51 10.63
CA TRP A 25 -6.22 -8.37 11.84
C TRP A 25 -4.73 -8.54 11.54
N SER A 26 -4.38 -9.25 10.47
CA SER A 26 -3.00 -9.47 10.04
C SER A 26 -2.47 -8.37 9.11
N LEU A 27 -3.33 -7.42 8.70
CA LEU A 27 -3.05 -6.43 7.66
C LEU A 27 -1.72 -5.71 7.85
N LYS A 28 -1.51 -5.11 9.02
CA LYS A 28 -0.29 -4.37 9.32
C LYS A 28 0.94 -5.26 9.24
N THR A 29 0.90 -6.44 9.87
CA THR A 29 2.00 -7.40 9.87
C THR A 29 2.36 -7.84 8.45
N SER A 30 1.37 -8.08 7.60
CA SER A 30 1.61 -8.47 6.21
C SER A 30 2.22 -7.32 5.40
N ILE A 31 1.74 -6.09 5.58
CA ILE A 31 2.33 -4.88 4.96
C ILE A 31 3.79 -4.69 5.42
N GLU A 32 4.06 -4.78 6.73
CA GLU A 32 5.43 -4.69 7.23
C GLU A 32 6.33 -5.77 6.65
N THR A 33 5.80 -6.98 6.51
CA THR A 33 6.55 -8.10 5.93
C THR A 33 6.88 -7.81 4.46
N ALA A 34 5.91 -7.30 3.69
CA ALA A 34 6.12 -6.91 2.30
C ALA A 34 7.17 -5.78 2.16
N LEU A 35 7.13 -4.77 3.03
CA LEU A 35 8.14 -3.70 3.08
C LEU A 35 9.54 -4.25 3.39
N LYS A 36 9.65 -5.15 4.37
CA LYS A 36 10.93 -5.78 4.76
C LYS A 36 11.54 -6.65 3.67
N ARG A 37 10.73 -7.18 2.75
CA ARG A 37 11.22 -7.89 1.54
C ARG A 37 11.84 -6.93 0.53
N CYS A 38 11.35 -5.70 0.45
CA CYS A 38 11.94 -4.65 -0.40
C CYS A 38 13.23 -4.10 0.22
N ASN A 39 13.22 -3.86 1.53
CA ASN A 39 14.39 -3.44 2.31
C ASN A 39 14.19 -3.86 3.78
N PRO A 40 15.10 -4.66 4.37
CA PRO A 40 14.96 -5.13 5.75
C PRO A 40 14.91 -4.00 6.80
N ASP A 41 15.39 -2.80 6.47
CA ASP A 41 15.37 -1.63 7.34
C ASP A 41 14.06 -0.83 7.28
N PHE A 42 13.12 -1.20 6.39
CA PHE A 42 11.83 -0.54 6.30
C PHE A 42 10.87 -0.92 7.43
N PHE A 43 10.15 0.07 7.93
CA PHE A 43 9.08 -0.07 8.90
C PHE A 43 7.96 0.93 8.59
N ILE A 44 6.75 0.64 9.07
CA ILE A 44 5.62 1.57 8.94
C ILE A 44 5.88 2.77 9.86
N GLU A 45 5.94 3.96 9.28
CA GLU A 45 6.07 5.20 10.03
C GLU A 45 4.72 5.62 10.60
N GLY A 46 4.59 5.61 11.93
CA GLY A 46 3.36 5.98 12.61
C GLY A 46 2.23 4.95 12.41
N LYS A 47 1.05 5.44 12.03
CA LYS A 47 -0.14 4.61 11.78
C LYS A 47 -0.34 4.40 10.27
N LEU A 48 -0.99 3.30 9.91
CA LEU A 48 -1.48 3.12 8.54
C LEU A 48 -2.64 4.07 8.28
N ILE A 49 -2.57 4.87 7.22
CA ILE A 49 -3.61 5.85 6.89
C ILE A 49 -4.65 5.19 5.98
N ALA A 50 -5.85 4.95 6.50
CA ALA A 50 -6.95 4.32 5.76
C ALA A 50 -7.93 5.37 5.23
N VAL A 51 -8.09 5.42 3.90
CA VAL A 51 -8.92 6.41 3.19
C VAL A 51 -10.14 5.73 2.57
N GLY A 52 -11.33 6.22 2.93
CA GLY A 52 -12.60 5.76 2.40
C GLY A 52 -13.80 6.33 3.14
N THR A 53 -15.00 5.80 2.87
CA THR A 53 -16.25 6.31 3.47
C THR A 53 -16.28 6.18 4.99
N ALA A 54 -16.78 7.21 5.69
CA ALA A 54 -16.94 7.21 7.15
C ALA A 54 -18.04 6.27 7.68
N THR A 55 -18.69 5.51 6.81
CA THR A 55 -19.91 4.74 7.07
C THR A 55 -19.86 3.38 6.36
N GLY A 56 -20.68 2.45 6.84
CA GLY A 56 -20.86 1.11 6.27
C GLY A 56 -19.87 0.05 6.80
N ASP A 57 -20.11 -1.20 6.40
CA ASP A 57 -19.45 -2.39 6.94
C ASP A 57 -17.92 -2.33 6.91
N LYS A 58 -17.34 -1.75 5.85
CA LYS A 58 -15.89 -1.55 5.72
C LYS A 58 -15.33 -0.62 6.78
N HIS A 59 -16.02 0.50 7.04
CA HIS A 59 -15.63 1.46 8.06
C HIS A 59 -15.72 0.82 9.45
N GLU A 60 -16.85 0.16 9.74
CA GLU A 60 -17.06 -0.54 11.01
C GLU A 60 -15.97 -1.59 11.26
N ALA A 61 -15.63 -2.41 10.25
CA ALA A 61 -14.57 -3.40 10.36
C ALA A 61 -13.21 -2.78 10.70
N ILE A 62 -12.85 -1.63 10.12
CA ILE A 62 -11.60 -0.93 10.43
C ILE A 62 -11.62 -0.34 11.85
N THR A 63 -12.74 0.20 12.31
CA THR A 63 -12.85 0.76 13.67
C THR A 63 -12.70 -0.29 14.77
N MET A 64 -12.87 -1.56 14.45
CA MET A 64 -12.65 -2.68 15.37
C MET A 64 -11.18 -3.12 15.45
N LEU A 65 -10.30 -2.59 14.60
CA LEU A 65 -8.88 -2.94 14.59
C LEU A 65 -8.11 -2.22 15.72
N PRO A 66 -6.92 -2.74 16.09
CA PRO A 66 -6.05 -2.07 17.04
C PRO A 66 -5.75 -0.61 16.64
N ASP A 67 -5.35 0.23 17.61
CA ASP A 67 -5.05 1.67 17.48
C ASP A 67 -3.94 2.04 16.47
N GLU A 68 -3.55 1.13 15.60
CA GLU A 68 -2.46 1.21 14.65
C GLU A 68 -2.89 1.74 13.27
N ILE A 69 -4.19 2.02 13.09
CA ILE A 69 -4.77 2.60 11.88
C ILE A 69 -5.30 3.99 12.17
N GLU A 70 -4.92 4.94 11.34
CA GLU A 70 -5.48 6.29 11.29
C GLU A 70 -6.55 6.32 10.19
N LEU A 71 -7.81 6.49 10.60
CA LEU A 71 -8.89 6.72 9.66
C LEU A 71 -8.81 8.15 9.14
N SER A 72 -8.79 8.30 7.82
CA SER A 72 -9.01 9.57 7.12
C SER A 72 -10.37 9.49 6.41
N PRO A 73 -11.47 9.64 7.18
CA PRO A 73 -12.82 9.43 6.66
C PRO A 73 -13.21 10.56 5.69
N MET A 74 -13.85 10.19 4.60
CA MET A 74 -14.48 11.13 3.69
C MET A 74 -15.88 11.52 4.18
N PRO A 75 -16.41 12.69 3.75
CA PRO A 75 -17.81 13.03 3.97
C PRO A 75 -18.75 11.89 3.53
N ASP A 76 -19.87 11.70 4.24
CA ASP A 76 -20.86 10.68 3.90
C ASP A 76 -21.59 11.08 2.61
N TYR A 77 -21.26 10.40 1.52
CA TYR A 77 -22.03 10.46 0.28
C TYR A 77 -22.90 9.20 0.26
N HIS A 78 -24.22 9.36 0.25
CA HIS A 78 -25.14 8.22 0.22
C HIS A 78 -24.78 7.29 -0.95
N THR A 79 -24.33 6.07 -0.64
CA THR A 79 -23.57 5.19 -1.54
C THR A 79 -24.40 4.50 -2.65
N ARG A 80 -25.54 5.10 -3.07
CA ARG A 80 -26.36 4.61 -4.19
C ARG A 80 -26.78 5.74 -5.12
N GLY A 81 -26.32 5.68 -6.37
CA GLY A 81 -26.69 6.62 -7.43
C GLY A 81 -25.51 7.52 -7.85
N PRO A 82 -25.76 8.69 -8.46
CA PRO A 82 -24.71 9.62 -8.93
C PRO A 82 -23.74 10.09 -7.83
N ASP A 83 -24.09 9.87 -6.56
CA ASP A 83 -23.27 10.20 -5.40
C ASP A 83 -22.10 9.21 -5.17
N ARG A 84 -22.12 8.02 -5.80
CA ARG A 84 -20.96 7.10 -5.78
C ARG A 84 -19.75 7.73 -6.47
N ASP A 85 -19.98 8.41 -7.60
CA ASP A 85 -18.92 9.09 -8.34
C ASP A 85 -18.32 10.24 -7.50
N LEU A 86 -19.11 10.87 -6.63
CA LEU A 86 -18.64 11.89 -5.69
C LEU A 86 -17.77 11.29 -4.57
N ALA A 87 -18.17 10.15 -4.01
CA ALA A 87 -17.35 9.44 -3.02
C ALA A 87 -16.01 8.99 -3.61
N ASP A 88 -16.06 8.44 -4.82
CA ASP A 88 -14.89 7.95 -5.56
C ASP A 88 -13.95 9.12 -5.94
N GLN A 89 -14.50 10.28 -6.32
CA GLN A 89 -13.71 11.51 -6.53
C GLN A 89 -13.09 12.04 -5.24
N ALA A 90 -13.87 12.12 -4.15
CA ALA A 90 -13.37 12.59 -2.86
C ALA A 90 -12.20 11.71 -2.36
N ALA A 91 -12.29 10.39 -2.56
CA ALA A 91 -11.22 9.45 -2.16
C ALA A 91 -9.96 9.72 -2.95
N THR A 92 -10.12 9.88 -4.26
CA THR A 92 -9.03 10.21 -5.17
C THR A 92 -8.31 11.48 -4.72
N PHE A 93 -9.04 12.56 -4.46
CA PHE A 93 -8.46 13.83 -4.00
C PHE A 93 -7.71 13.69 -2.67
N LEU A 94 -8.31 13.00 -1.69
CA LEU A 94 -7.71 12.85 -0.37
C LEU A 94 -6.45 11.95 -0.41
N VAL A 95 -6.49 10.82 -1.13
CA VAL A 95 -5.32 9.96 -1.35
C VAL A 95 -4.21 10.74 -2.05
N MET A 96 -4.54 11.53 -3.07
CA MET A 96 -3.57 12.40 -3.76
C MET A 96 -2.96 13.44 -2.83
N GLU A 97 -3.76 14.13 -2.01
CA GLU A 97 -3.29 15.14 -1.07
C GLU A 97 -2.29 14.56 -0.06
N ILE A 98 -2.65 13.43 0.58
CA ILE A 98 -1.81 12.75 1.57
C ILE A 98 -0.51 12.27 0.91
N THR A 99 -0.62 11.67 -0.28
CA THR A 99 0.54 11.19 -1.05
C THR A 99 1.50 12.33 -1.40
N MET A 100 0.98 13.44 -1.92
CA MET A 100 1.81 14.60 -2.29
C MET A 100 2.46 15.26 -1.07
N LYS A 101 1.76 15.30 0.07
CA LYS A 101 2.31 15.78 1.34
C LYS A 101 3.46 14.90 1.84
N ALA A 102 3.31 13.58 1.78
CA ALA A 102 4.37 12.63 2.13
C ALA A 102 5.59 12.77 1.22
N LEU A 103 5.37 12.86 -0.10
CA LEU A 103 6.42 13.07 -1.09
C LEU A 103 7.15 14.41 -0.92
N ALA A 104 6.42 15.48 -0.59
CA ALA A 104 7.01 16.80 -0.30
C ALA A 104 7.99 16.72 0.88
N ASN A 105 7.62 15.96 1.92
CA ASN A 105 8.44 15.68 3.10
C ASN A 105 9.58 14.68 2.86
N ARG A 106 9.77 14.20 1.63
CA ARG A 106 10.77 13.17 1.27
C ARG A 106 10.59 11.85 2.02
N ALA A 107 9.37 11.53 2.47
CA ALA A 107 9.07 10.26 3.11
C ALA A 107 8.99 9.14 2.06
N ASN A 108 9.53 7.97 2.37
CA ASN A 108 9.24 6.77 1.58
C ASN A 108 7.77 6.45 1.72
N ILE A 109 7.16 5.92 0.65
CA ILE A 109 5.72 5.75 0.61
C ILE A 109 5.32 4.40 0.05
N LEU A 110 4.29 3.81 0.64
CA LEU A 110 3.50 2.72 0.08
C LEU A 110 2.08 3.24 -0.17
N VAL A 111 1.65 3.25 -1.42
CA VAL A 111 0.26 3.52 -1.79
C VAL A 111 -0.41 2.20 -2.15
N ILE A 112 -1.54 1.92 -1.53
CA ILE A 112 -2.35 0.74 -1.79
C ILE A 112 -3.67 1.21 -2.39
N SER A 113 -3.85 1.05 -3.70
CA SER A 113 -5.04 1.55 -4.40
C SER A 113 -5.29 0.80 -5.71
N GLY A 114 -6.57 0.60 -6.03
CA GLY A 114 -7.03 0.12 -7.34
C GLY A 114 -7.34 1.27 -8.31
N ASN A 115 -7.11 2.52 -7.90
CA ASN A 115 -7.46 3.70 -8.67
C ASN A 115 -6.33 4.15 -9.59
N TYR A 116 -6.58 4.07 -10.90
CA TYR A 116 -5.62 4.48 -11.93
C TYR A 116 -5.40 6.00 -12.00
N ASP A 117 -6.33 6.82 -11.50
CA ASP A 117 -6.18 8.28 -11.53
C ASP A 117 -5.14 8.75 -10.50
N VAL A 118 -5.11 8.11 -9.31
CA VAL A 118 -4.04 8.29 -8.32
C VAL A 118 -2.68 7.94 -8.93
N MET A 119 -2.62 6.84 -9.68
CA MET A 119 -1.42 6.37 -10.37
C MET A 119 -0.89 7.36 -11.42
N GLY A 120 -1.79 7.99 -12.17
CA GLY A 120 -1.44 9.04 -13.12
C GLY A 120 -0.82 10.26 -12.45
N ALA A 121 -1.38 10.68 -11.31
CA ALA A 121 -0.90 11.82 -10.55
C ALA A 121 0.46 11.59 -9.88
N ILE A 122 0.70 10.36 -9.37
CA ILE A 122 1.98 10.05 -8.73
C ILE A 122 3.11 9.88 -9.74
N LYS A 123 2.84 9.62 -11.03
CA LYS A 123 3.87 9.32 -12.04
C LYS A 123 5.04 10.33 -12.12
N GLU A 124 4.79 11.59 -11.77
CA GLU A 124 5.78 12.68 -11.77
C GLU A 124 6.56 12.81 -10.43
N TRP A 125 6.48 11.80 -9.57
CA TRP A 125 7.16 11.78 -8.27
C TRP A 125 8.69 11.78 -8.39
N ARG A 126 9.38 12.22 -7.32
CA ARG A 126 10.85 12.32 -7.32
C ARG A 126 11.53 10.98 -7.08
N ARG A 127 12.23 10.45 -8.08
CA ARG A 127 12.91 9.14 -8.05
C ARG A 127 13.99 8.93 -6.96
N ASP A 128 14.35 9.97 -6.21
CA ASP A 128 15.25 9.85 -5.04
C ASP A 128 14.53 9.37 -3.76
N ILE A 129 13.20 9.30 -3.78
CA ILE A 129 12.37 8.72 -2.72
C ILE A 129 12.11 7.23 -3.04
N PHE A 130 11.81 6.40 -2.04
CA PHE A 130 11.27 5.07 -2.33
C PHE A 130 9.74 5.11 -2.41
N MET A 131 9.19 4.60 -3.50
CA MET A 131 7.76 4.41 -3.72
C MET A 131 7.47 2.94 -4.01
N MET A 132 6.58 2.37 -3.21
CA MET A 132 5.93 1.09 -3.47
C MET A 132 4.46 1.31 -3.78
N LEU A 133 3.94 0.52 -4.72
CA LEU A 133 2.54 0.58 -5.13
C LEU A 133 1.93 -0.81 -5.01
N ALA A 134 0.89 -0.96 -4.20
CA ALA A 134 0.14 -2.20 -4.07
C ALA A 134 -1.18 -2.12 -4.86
N LEU A 135 -1.40 -3.08 -5.75
CA LEU A 135 -2.46 -3.08 -6.75
C LEU A 135 -3.28 -4.37 -6.72
N PRO A 136 -4.53 -4.35 -7.19
CA PRO A 136 -5.26 -5.58 -7.51
C PRO A 136 -4.47 -6.48 -8.46
N GLU A 137 -4.54 -7.80 -8.26
CA GLU A 137 -3.87 -8.78 -9.13
C GLU A 137 -4.30 -8.67 -10.60
N SER A 138 -5.52 -8.22 -10.86
CA SER A 138 -6.06 -7.98 -12.19
C SER A 138 -5.54 -6.70 -12.87
N SER A 139 -4.62 -5.96 -12.26
CA SER A 139 -4.16 -4.66 -12.77
C SER A 139 -3.25 -4.79 -13.99
N SER A 140 -3.40 -3.83 -14.92
CA SER A 140 -2.63 -3.81 -16.17
C SER A 140 -1.13 -3.66 -15.93
N PRO A 141 -0.24 -4.47 -16.56
CA PRO A 141 1.21 -4.30 -16.46
C PRO A 141 1.77 -2.93 -16.87
N SER A 142 0.99 -2.15 -17.63
CA SER A 142 1.38 -0.81 -18.06
C SER A 142 1.62 0.16 -16.91
N VAL A 143 1.07 -0.12 -15.72
CA VAL A 143 1.24 0.77 -14.55
C VAL A 143 2.43 0.41 -13.69
N TYR A 144 3.01 -0.78 -13.82
CA TYR A 144 4.10 -1.21 -12.93
C TYR A 144 5.31 -0.25 -12.91
N PRO A 145 5.69 0.42 -14.02
CA PRO A 145 6.82 1.35 -14.03
C PRO A 145 6.64 2.67 -13.28
N ILE A 146 5.46 2.94 -12.70
CA ILE A 146 5.20 4.20 -11.99
C ILE A 146 5.78 4.23 -10.57
N ALA A 147 6.19 3.09 -10.01
CA ALA A 147 6.78 2.96 -8.68
C ALA A 147 8.13 2.24 -8.75
N ASN A 148 8.94 2.28 -7.68
CA ASN A 148 10.15 1.46 -7.61
C ASN A 148 9.79 -0.03 -7.60
N VAL A 149 8.78 -0.36 -6.78
CA VAL A 149 8.25 -1.73 -6.64
C VAL A 149 6.74 -1.66 -6.76
N THR A 150 6.19 -2.51 -7.62
CA THR A 150 4.75 -2.78 -7.65
C THR A 150 4.50 -4.13 -6.99
N TRP A 151 3.55 -4.20 -6.08
CA TRP A 151 3.11 -5.43 -5.42
C TRP A 151 1.69 -5.75 -5.88
N LEU A 152 1.50 -6.90 -6.54
CA LEU A 152 0.15 -7.37 -6.84
C LEU A 152 -0.43 -8.00 -5.58
N TRP A 153 -1.27 -7.25 -4.90
CA TRP A 153 -1.77 -7.58 -3.58
C TRP A 153 -2.88 -8.63 -3.70
N SER A 154 -2.50 -9.91 -3.70
CA SER A 154 -3.43 -11.03 -3.95
C SER A 154 -3.68 -11.89 -2.72
N SER A 155 -2.80 -11.84 -1.72
CA SER A 155 -2.84 -12.70 -0.53
C SER A 155 -2.08 -12.06 0.63
N ASP A 156 -2.45 -12.44 1.85
CA ASP A 156 -1.76 -12.13 3.10
C ASP A 156 -0.53 -13.00 3.33
N ASP A 157 -0.41 -14.13 2.62
CA ASP A 157 0.76 -15.00 2.62
C ASP A 157 2.00 -14.22 2.12
N PRO A 158 3.01 -14.02 2.99
CA PRO A 158 4.22 -13.28 2.66
C PRO A 158 4.99 -13.81 1.45
N GLU A 159 4.97 -15.12 1.23
CA GLU A 159 5.71 -15.74 0.11
C GLU A 159 5.00 -15.47 -1.22
N ARG A 160 3.66 -15.55 -1.22
CA ARG A 160 2.84 -15.14 -2.38
C ARG A 160 2.94 -13.64 -2.65
N ALA A 161 2.93 -12.83 -1.59
CA ALA A 161 3.11 -11.39 -1.69
C ALA A 161 4.46 -11.03 -2.30
N ALA A 162 5.55 -11.71 -1.90
CA ALA A 162 6.87 -11.49 -2.48
C ALA A 162 6.95 -11.96 -3.94
N ALA A 163 6.36 -13.11 -4.27
CA ALA A 163 6.33 -13.64 -5.64
C ALA A 163 5.58 -12.73 -6.62
N SER A 164 4.70 -11.87 -6.11
CA SER A 164 3.88 -10.96 -6.89
C SER A 164 4.46 -9.53 -6.98
N MET A 165 5.67 -9.31 -6.46
CA MET A 165 6.39 -8.04 -6.58
C MET A 165 7.12 -7.92 -7.92
N VAL A 166 6.91 -6.79 -8.59
CA VAL A 166 7.51 -6.43 -9.88
C VAL A 166 8.33 -5.15 -9.72
N ASN A 167 9.57 -5.15 -10.20
CA ASN A 167 10.40 -3.95 -10.23
C ASN A 167 9.96 -3.03 -11.37
N GLY A 168 9.60 -1.79 -11.03
CA GLY A 168 9.17 -0.75 -11.98
C GLY A 168 10.31 0.05 -12.61
N GLY A 169 11.57 -0.30 -12.32
CA GLY A 169 12.76 0.37 -12.86
C GLY A 169 13.49 1.30 -11.88
N GLY A 170 13.18 1.21 -10.58
CA GLY A 170 13.98 1.84 -9.51
C GLY A 170 15.24 1.03 -9.18
N PRO A 171 16.22 1.59 -8.45
CA PRO A 171 17.33 0.81 -7.94
C PRO A 171 16.78 -0.28 -7.02
N MET A 172 16.85 -1.54 -7.49
CA MET A 172 16.56 -2.71 -6.68
C MET A 172 17.64 -2.77 -5.61
N ILE A 173 17.28 -2.61 -4.34
CA ILE A 173 18.12 -3.17 -3.28
C ILE A 173 18.00 -4.68 -3.49
N PRO A 174 19.12 -5.41 -3.74
CA PRO A 174 19.04 -6.82 -4.07
C PRO A 174 18.26 -7.55 -2.97
N PRO A 175 17.39 -8.50 -3.34
CA PRO A 175 16.69 -9.29 -2.34
C PRO A 175 17.73 -9.89 -1.41
N VAL A 176 17.48 -9.80 -0.10
CA VAL A 176 18.23 -10.59 0.88
C VAL A 176 18.11 -12.03 0.40
N GLN A 177 19.22 -12.62 -0.03
CA GLN A 177 19.26 -14.01 -0.45
C GLN A 177 18.74 -14.83 0.74
N CYS A 178 17.53 -15.38 0.62
CA CYS A 178 17.10 -16.47 1.48
C CYS A 178 17.97 -17.67 1.11
N THR A 179 19.15 -17.77 1.73
CA THR A 179 19.88 -19.03 1.74
C THR A 179 19.00 -20.05 2.46
N PRO A 180 18.61 -21.16 1.81
CA PRO A 180 17.93 -22.24 2.52
C PRO A 180 18.86 -22.73 3.65
N PRO A 181 18.31 -23.17 4.79
CA PRO A 181 19.13 -23.73 5.85
C PRO A 181 19.90 -24.91 5.27
N TYR A 182 21.24 -24.79 5.25
CA TYR A 182 22.12 -25.88 4.91
C TYR A 182 21.75 -27.08 5.80
N TYR A 183 21.32 -28.16 5.15
CA TYR A 183 21.31 -29.49 5.75
C TYR A 183 22.74 -29.76 6.23
N ARG A 184 22.96 -29.67 7.54
CA ARG A 184 24.18 -30.14 8.17
C ARG A 184 24.07 -31.66 8.25
N MET A 185 24.52 -32.35 7.21
CA MET A 185 24.86 -33.77 7.36
C MET A 185 26.14 -33.84 8.17
N SER A 186 26.02 -34.31 9.40
CA SER A 186 27.10 -34.83 10.23
C SER A 186 26.53 -36.01 10.99
#